data_AF-X1A1U4-F1
#
_entry.id   AF-X1A1U4-F1
#
_cell.length_a   1.000
_cell.length_b   1.000
_cell.length_c   1.000
_cell.angle_alpha   90.00
_cell.angle_beta   90.00
_cell.angle_gamma   90.00
#
_symmetry.space_group_name_H-M   'P 1'
#
loop_
_entity.id
_entity.type
_entity.pdbx_description
1 polymer ?
#
loop_
_entity_poly.entity_id
_entity_poly.type
_entity_poly.pdbx_seq_one_letter_code
_entity_poly.pdbx_strand_id
1 'polypeptide(L)'
;MIKQFQYDCGHPKSLEELEFIIEKGKEIKYNTFKKHINPFFVKDFNSQVGLPLSQEPYARFYKSRTPDGKMVYYFEHSAIEYIFY
;
A
#
# COMPACT_ATOMS: atom_id res chain seq x y z
N MET A 1 -3.34 -10.58 -11.12
CA MET A 1 -1.90 -10.57 -10.79
C MET A 1 -1.74 -10.00 -9.38
N ILE A 2 -1.07 -10.74 -8.50
CA ILE A 2 -0.79 -10.33 -7.11
C ILE A 2 0.42 -9.37 -7.12
N LYS A 3 0.32 -8.28 -6.36
CA LYS A 3 1.35 -7.24 -6.24
C LYS A 3 2.27 -7.53 -5.07
N GLN A 4 3.56 -7.26 -5.27
CA GLN A 4 4.60 -7.46 -4.26
C GLN A 4 4.96 -6.12 -3.61
N PHE A 5 5.31 -6.17 -2.33
CA PHE A 5 5.86 -5.01 -1.62
C PHE A 5 7.12 -4.50 -2.35
N GLN A 6 7.24 -3.18 -2.46
CA GLN A 6 8.36 -2.54 -3.16
C GLN A 6 9.18 -1.68 -2.20
N TYR A 7 8.53 -0.77 -1.49
CA TYR A 7 9.17 0.17 -0.57
C TYR A 7 8.13 0.85 0.33
N ASP A 8 8.60 1.48 1.40
CA ASP A 8 7.87 2.44 2.22
C ASP A 8 8.31 3.88 1.93
N CYS A 9 7.50 4.87 2.34
CA CYS A 9 7.81 6.28 2.12
C CYS A 9 9.06 6.80 2.84
N GLY A 10 9.59 6.09 3.83
CA GLY A 10 10.87 6.40 4.48
C GLY A 10 12.07 6.04 3.61
N HIS A 11 11.90 5.08 2.69
CA HIS A 11 12.95 4.62 1.76
C HIS A 11 12.41 4.50 0.33
N PRO A 12 11.96 5.60 -0.30
CA PRO A 12 11.36 5.55 -1.61
C PRO A 12 12.38 5.21 -2.69
N LYS A 13 11.95 4.50 -3.74
CA LYS A 13 12.77 4.31 -4.94
C LYS A 13 13.06 5.64 -5.66
N SER A 14 12.06 6.51 -5.69
CA SER A 14 12.12 7.86 -6.22
C SER A 14 11.07 8.69 -5.50
N LEU A 15 11.45 9.90 -5.08
CA LEU A 15 10.51 10.86 -4.48
C LEU A 15 9.42 11.26 -5.48
N GLU A 16 9.79 11.50 -6.74
CA GLU A 16 8.86 11.88 -7.80
C GLU A 16 7.82 10.78 -8.06
N GLU A 17 8.23 9.50 -8.09
CA GLU A 17 7.30 8.37 -8.24
C GLU A 17 6.34 8.30 -7.05
N LEU A 18 6.85 8.42 -5.83
CA LEU A 18 6.04 8.37 -4.61
C LEU A 18 5.02 9.51 -4.59
N GLU A 19 5.45 10.75 -4.82
CA GLU A 19 4.58 11.93 -4.86
C GLU A 19 3.48 11.76 -5.90
N PHE A 20 3.82 11.29 -7.10
CA PHE A 20 2.84 11.01 -8.15
C PHE A 20 1.83 9.94 -7.72
N ILE A 21 2.30 8.84 -7.11
CA ILE A 21 1.43 7.76 -6.62
C ILE A 21 0.44 8.29 -5.58
N ILE A 22 0.90 9.10 -4.63
CA ILE A 22 0.08 9.68 -3.56
C ILE A 22 -0.92 10.68 -4.14
N GLU A 23 -0.47 11.61 -5.00
CA GLU A 23 -1.31 12.65 -5.60
C GLU A 23 -2.43 12.06 -6.46
N LYS A 24 -2.16 10.97 -7.19
CA LYS A 24 -3.16 10.28 -8.02
C LYS A 24 -3.93 9.18 -7.29
N GLY A 25 -3.64 8.99 -6.00
CA GLY A 25 -4.23 7.98 -5.15
C GLY A 25 -5.75 8.10 -5.06
N LYS A 26 -6.45 6.98 -5.21
CA LYS A 26 -7.89 6.87 -4.97
C LYS A 26 -8.12 5.88 -3.84
N GLU A 27 -8.78 6.35 -2.78
CA GLU A 27 -9.11 5.52 -1.64
C GLU A 27 -10.02 4.34 -2.06
N ILE A 28 -9.78 3.18 -1.47
CA ILE A 28 -10.50 1.94 -1.67
C ILE A 28 -10.74 1.25 -0.34
N LYS A 29 -11.64 0.27 -0.33
CA LYS A 29 -11.87 -0.59 0.84
C LYS A 29 -10.76 -1.62 0.98
N TYR A 30 -10.46 -2.04 2.21
CA TYR A 30 -9.56 -3.15 2.51
C TYR A 30 -9.86 -4.42 1.68
N ASN A 31 -11.15 -4.74 1.51
CA ASN A 31 -11.56 -5.91 0.72
C ASN A 31 -11.17 -5.84 -0.76
N THR A 32 -10.99 -4.63 -1.30
CA THR A 32 -10.45 -4.42 -2.65
C THR A 32 -8.94 -4.57 -2.61
N PHE A 33 -8.27 -3.89 -1.68
CA PHE A 33 -6.81 -3.95 -1.50
C PHE A 33 -6.32 -5.39 -1.37
N LYS A 34 -6.86 -6.18 -0.43
CA LYS A 34 -6.42 -7.56 -0.16
C LYS A 34 -6.50 -8.51 -1.35
N LYS A 35 -7.35 -8.23 -2.35
CA LYS A 35 -7.46 -9.06 -3.57
C LYS A 35 -6.27 -8.90 -4.52
N HIS A 36 -5.53 -7.81 -4.36
CA HIS A 36 -4.45 -7.43 -5.27
C HIS A 36 -3.07 -7.54 -4.63
N ILE A 37 -2.96 -7.74 -3.32
CA ILE A 37 -1.69 -7.71 -2.59
C ILE A 37 -1.28 -9.11 -2.14
N ASN A 38 0.02 -9.33 -2.01
CA ASN A 38 0.56 -10.57 -1.49
C ASN A 38 0.01 -10.87 -0.08
N PRO A 39 -0.70 -12.00 0.13
CA PRO A 39 -1.26 -12.35 1.43
C PRO A 39 -0.20 -12.63 2.50
N PHE A 40 1.02 -13.02 2.12
CA PHE A 40 2.12 -13.23 3.08
C PHE A 40 2.53 -11.91 3.74
N PHE A 41 2.61 -10.82 2.98
CA PHE A 41 2.88 -9.50 3.55
C PHE A 41 1.83 -9.13 4.61
N VAL A 42 0.53 -9.33 4.31
CA VAL A 42 -0.54 -9.00 5.26
C VAL A 42 -0.42 -9.83 6.53
N LYS A 43 -0.07 -11.12 6.40
CA LYS A 43 0.16 -11.99 7.54
C LYS A 43 1.34 -11.51 8.39
N ASP A 44 2.46 -11.18 7.76
CA ASP A 44 3.66 -10.73 8.44
C ASP A 44 3.43 -9.38 9.13
N PHE A 45 2.78 -8.44 8.44
CA PHE A 45 2.40 -7.14 9.01
C PHE A 45 1.53 -7.30 10.26
N ASN A 46 0.47 -8.13 10.18
CA ASN A 46 -0.41 -8.40 11.32
C ASN A 46 0.34 -8.98 12.53
N SER A 47 1.38 -9.79 12.28
CA SER A 47 2.19 -10.37 13.36
C SER A 47 3.08 -9.33 14.05
N GLN A 48 3.45 -8.25 13.35
CA GLN A 48 4.30 -7.18 13.89
C GLN A 48 3.49 -6.16 14.69
N VAL A 49 2.31 -5.76 14.19
CA VAL A 49 1.50 -4.72 14.83
C VAL A 49 0.52 -5.26 15.87
N GLY A 50 0.34 -6.58 15.97
CA GLY A 50 -0.52 -7.24 16.96
C GLY A 50 -2.02 -7.11 16.70
N LEU A 51 -2.42 -6.34 15.68
CA LEU A 51 -3.79 -6.18 15.22
C LEU A 51 -3.90 -6.53 13.73
N PRO A 52 -5.00 -7.17 13.29
CA PRO A 52 -5.22 -7.38 11.87
C PRO A 52 -5.33 -6.04 11.12
N LEU A 53 -4.63 -5.90 9.99
CA LEU A 53 -4.70 -4.72 9.12
C LEU A 53 -6.14 -4.37 8.70
N SER A 54 -7.03 -5.36 8.66
CA SER A 54 -8.47 -5.15 8.40
C SER A 54 -9.22 -4.43 9.52
N GLN A 55 -8.66 -4.43 10.73
CA GLN A 55 -9.22 -3.85 11.96
C GLN A 55 -8.42 -2.64 12.42
N GLU A 56 -7.36 -2.26 11.71
CA GLU A 56 -6.52 -1.11 12.05
C GLU A 56 -7.29 0.18 11.73
N PRO A 57 -7.78 0.94 12.74
CA PRO A 57 -8.64 2.10 12.52
C PRO A 57 -7.93 3.24 11.79
N TYR A 58 -6.60 3.29 11.86
CA TYR A 58 -5.81 4.32 11.20
C TYR A 58 -5.28 3.90 9.83
N ALA A 59 -5.61 2.68 9.36
CA ALA A 59 -5.20 2.22 8.04
C ALA A 59 -6.14 2.75 6.95
N ARG A 60 -5.56 3.42 5.94
CA ARG A 60 -6.28 3.83 4.72
C ARG A 60 -5.69 3.11 3.53
N PHE A 61 -6.53 2.68 2.60
CA PHE A 61 -6.11 1.84 1.47
C PHE A 61 -6.37 2.58 0.17
N TYR A 62 -5.46 2.45 -0.78
CA TYR A 62 -5.51 3.21 -2.01
C TYR A 62 -5.14 2.34 -3.22
N LYS A 63 -5.67 2.74 -4.37
CA LYS A 63 -5.18 2.33 -5.70
C LYS A 63 -4.66 3.55 -6.42
N SER A 64 -3.60 3.39 -7.20
CA SER A 64 -3.02 4.47 -7.99
C SER A 64 -2.31 3.91 -9.23
N ARG A 65 -1.50 4.75 -9.86
CA ARG A 65 -0.57 4.36 -10.92
C ARG A 65 0.78 5.03 -10.71
N THR A 66 1.84 4.38 -11.16
CA THR A 66 3.15 5.02 -11.38
C THR A 66 3.06 6.03 -12.54
N PRO A 67 4.07 6.90 -12.71
CA PRO A 67 4.16 7.83 -13.85
C PRO A 67 4.08 7.15 -15.23
N ASP A 68 4.61 5.94 -15.36
CA ASP A 68 4.55 5.13 -16.59
C ASP A 68 3.21 4.39 -16.79
N GLY A 69 2.26 4.57 -15.86
CA GLY A 69 0.89 4.04 -15.95
C GLY A 69 0.69 2.64 -15.37
N LYS A 70 1.71 2.01 -14.76
CA LYS A 70 1.57 0.72 -14.09
C LYS A 70 0.66 0.83 -12.87
N MET A 71 -0.30 -0.09 -12.75
CA MET A 71 -1.23 -0.13 -11.61
C MET A 71 -0.50 -0.48 -10.31
N VAL A 72 -0.71 0.35 -9.28
CA VAL A 72 -0.16 0.17 -7.93
C VAL A 72 -1.26 0.19 -6.88
N TYR A 73 -0.97 -0.41 -5.75
CA TYR A 73 -1.79 -0.36 -4.55
C TYR A 73 -0.90 0.05 -3.39
N TYR A 74 -1.45 0.80 -2.45
CA TYR A 74 -0.75 1.12 -1.21
C TYR A 74 -1.71 1.24 -0.05
N PHE A 75 -1.18 1.17 1.16
CA PHE A 75 -1.91 1.57 2.34
C PHE A 75 -1.05 2.51 3.17
N GLU A 76 -1.72 3.39 3.90
CA GLU A 76 -1.15 4.32 4.87
C GLU A 76 -1.41 3.76 6.26
N HIS A 77 -0.39 3.65 7.10
CA HIS A 77 -0.49 3.28 8.51
C HIS A 77 0.57 4.04 9.30
N SER A 78 0.16 4.74 10.35
CA SER A 78 1.05 5.60 11.17
C SER A 78 1.85 6.61 10.35
N ALA A 79 1.20 7.25 9.36
CA ALA A 79 1.84 8.18 8.40
C ALA A 79 2.96 7.54 7.55
N ILE A 80 2.95 6.21 7.41
CA ILE A 80 3.84 5.48 6.51
C ILE A 80 3.01 4.88 5.38
N GLU A 81 3.34 5.21 4.14
CA GLU A 81 2.78 4.59 2.94
C GLU A 81 3.61 3.38 2.52
N TYR A 82 2.95 2.23 2.36
CA TYR A 82 3.56 0.97 1.93
C TYR A 82 3.14 0.67 0.50
N ILE A 83 4.07 0.66 -0.46
CA ILE A 83 3.79 0.62 -1.90
C ILE A 83 3.92 -0.80 -2.48
N PHE A 84 2.96 -1.21 -3.33
CA PHE A 84 2.89 -2.53 -3.96
C PHE A 84 2.60 -2.46 -5.47
N TYR A 85 3.38 -3.15 -6.31
CA TYR A 85 3.09 -3.28 -7.76
C TYR A 85 3.76 -4.45 -8.48
#